data_AF-A0A1N7HW88-F1
#
_entry.id   AF-A0A1N7HW88-F1
#
_cell.length_a   1.000
_cell.length_b   1.000
_cell.length_c   1.000
_cell.angle_alpha   90.00
_cell.angle_beta   90.00
_cell.angle_gamma   90.00
#
_symmetry.space_group_name_H-M   'P 1'
#
loop_
_entity.id
_entity.type
_entity.pdbx_description
1 polymer ?
#
loop_
_entity_poly.entity_id
_entity_poly.type
_entity_poly.pdbx_seq_one_letter_code
_entity_poly.pdbx_strand_id
1 'polypeptide(L)' 'MTIIPAVDSRMKDGLSYDDLKEILEPLIENPLCFGIEITILDPDYDENGNYTLPFVENLIQIIKIKKNK' A
#
# COMPACT_ATOMS: atom_id res chain seq x y z
N MET A 1 -10.47 4.05 -6.07
CA MET A 1 -9.28 4.49 -6.82
C MET A 1 -8.34 3.30 -6.88
N THR A 2 -7.89 2.89 -8.07
CA THR A 2 -7.02 1.72 -8.24
C THR A 2 -5.65 1.96 -7.64
N ILE A 3 -5.07 0.91 -7.06
CA ILE A 3 -3.78 0.90 -6.39
C ILE A 3 -2.65 0.97 -7.41
N ILE A 4 -1.76 1.94 -7.17
CA ILE A 4 -0.44 2.12 -7.77
C ILE A 4 -0.44 2.37 -9.29
N PRO A 5 -0.55 3.64 -9.68
CA PRO A 5 -0.20 4.09 -11.02
C PRO A 5 1.28 4.48 -11.18
N ALA A 6 2.06 4.64 -10.11
CA ALA A 6 3.51 4.91 -10.20
C ALA A 6 4.33 3.63 -10.49
N VAL A 7 3.96 2.91 -11.55
CA VAL A 7 4.59 1.66 -12.05
C VAL A 7 4.65 1.68 -13.57
N ASP A 8 5.63 0.98 -14.14
CA ASP A 8 5.85 0.89 -15.60
C ASP A 8 4.70 0.19 -16.35
N SER A 9 4.00 -0.76 -15.70
CA SER A 9 2.97 -1.60 -16.33
C SER A 9 1.66 -1.51 -15.55
N ARG A 10 0.82 -0.53 -15.92
CA ARG A 10 -0.48 -0.31 -15.28
C ARG A 10 -1.53 -1.29 -15.76
N MET A 11 -2.35 -1.79 -14.85
CA MET A 11 -3.53 -2.59 -15.15
C MET A 11 -4.80 -1.83 -14.79
N LYS A 12 -5.81 -1.95 -15.66
CA LYS A 12 -7.17 -1.52 -15.34
C LYS A 12 -7.77 -2.51 -14.33
N ASP A 13 -8.53 -2.01 -13.37
CA ASP A 13 -9.24 -2.81 -12.36
C ASP A 13 -8.32 -3.60 -11.41
N GLY A 14 -7.22 -2.97 -10.98
CA GLY A 14 -6.38 -3.47 -9.88
C GLY A 14 -7.06 -3.34 -8.51
N LEU A 15 -6.36 -3.79 -7.46
CA LEU A 15 -6.84 -3.69 -6.07
C LEU A 15 -7.17 -2.24 -5.69
N SER A 16 -8.15 -2.06 -4.82
CA SER A 16 -8.43 -0.79 -4.15
C SER A 16 -7.74 -0.73 -2.78
N TYR A 17 -7.61 0.46 -2.19
CA TYR A 17 -7.03 0.62 -0.84
C TYR A 17 -7.77 -0.19 0.23
N ASP A 18 -9.09 -0.36 0.08
CA ASP A 18 -9.89 -1.19 0.97
C ASP A 18 -9.53 -2.67 0.82
N ASP A 19 -9.36 -3.16 -0.42
CA ASP A 19 -8.93 -4.54 -0.68
C ASP A 19 -7.52 -4.80 -0.11
N LEU A 20 -6.60 -3.84 -0.28
CA LEU A 20 -5.24 -3.95 0.26
C LEU A 20 -5.25 -4.02 1.79
N LYS A 21 -6.10 -3.22 2.43
CA LYS A 21 -6.28 -3.24 3.88
C LYS A 21 -6.81 -4.59 4.35
N GLU A 22 -7.86 -5.10 3.72
CA GLU A 22 -8.45 -6.40 4.06
C GLU A 22 -7.43 -7.55 3.97
N ILE A 23 -6.53 -7.50 2.98
CA ILE A 23 -5.45 -8.49 2.81
C ILE A 23 -4.34 -8.30 3.86
N LEU A 24 -3.89 -7.07 4.08
CA LEU A 24 -2.70 -6.79 4.89
C LEU A 24 -2.96 -6.82 6.40
N GLU A 25 -4.16 -6.42 6.86
CA GLU A 25 -4.51 -6.43 8.29
C GLU A 25 -4.20 -7.78 8.98
N PRO A 26 -4.75 -8.93 8.53
CA PRO A 26 -4.48 -10.21 9.19
C PRO A 26 -3.02 -10.64 9.08
N LEU A 27 -2.32 -10.25 8.01
CA LEU A 27 -0.90 -10.55 7.84
C LEU A 27 -0.04 -9.77 8.83
N ILE A 28 -0.30 -8.48 9.02
CA ILE A 28 0.44 -7.60 9.94
C ILE A 28 0.15 -7.92 11.41
N GLU A 29 -1.09 -8.33 11.71
CA GLU A 29 -1.48 -8.76 13.06
C GLU A 29 -0.83 -10.08 13.48
N ASN A 30 -0.37 -10.90 12.51
CA ASN A 30 0.28 -12.16 12.81
C ASN A 30 1.61 -11.93 13.56
N PRO A 31 1.86 -12.58 14.70
CA PRO A 31 3.11 -12.43 15.45
C PRO A 31 4.36 -12.85 14.67
N LEU A 32 4.22 -13.64 13.60
CA LEU A 32 5.30 -14.04 12.70
C LEU A 32 5.58 -13.00 11.60
N CYS A 33 4.78 -11.94 11.49
CA CYS A 33 5.02 -10.86 10.56
C CYS A 33 6.25 -10.07 10.99
N PHE A 34 7.32 -10.21 10.22
CA PHE A 34 8.57 -9.49 10.45
C PHE A 34 8.63 -8.14 9.72
N GLY A 35 7.93 -8.01 8.58
CA GLY A 35 7.94 -6.79 7.79
C GLY A 35 7.18 -6.92 6.46
N ILE A 36 7.25 -5.86 5.66
CA ILE A 36 6.67 -5.77 4.32
C ILE A 36 7.77 -5.27 3.37
N GLU A 37 7.85 -5.89 2.20
CA GLU A 37 8.69 -5.41 1.10
C GLU A 37 7.79 -4.75 0.05
N ILE A 38 8.18 -3.56 -0.42
CA ILE A 38 7.48 -2.82 -1.46
C ILE A 38 8.37 -2.81 -2.70
N THR A 39 7.87 -3.38 -3.79
CA THR A 39 8.61 -3.52 -5.04
C THR A 39 7.93 -2.76 -6.18
N ILE A 40 8.69 -2.41 -7.22
CA ILE A 40 8.19 -1.86 -8.51
C ILE A 40 7.58 -0.45 -8.40
N LEU A 41 7.47 0.13 -7.19
CA LEU A 41 7.14 1.54 -7.00
C LEU A 41 8.25 2.41 -7.59
N ASP A 42 7.91 3.20 -8.60
CA ASP A 42 8.80 4.15 -9.24
C ASP A 42 8.24 5.58 -9.09
N PRO A 43 8.74 6.36 -8.11
CA PRO A 43 8.25 7.70 -7.83
C PRO A 43 8.59 8.70 -8.93
N ASP A 44 9.50 8.39 -9.85
CA ASP A 44 9.85 9.29 -10.95
C ASP A 44 8.68 9.43 -11.95
N TYR A 45 7.76 8.46 -12.00
CA TYR A 45 6.50 8.57 -12.75
C TYR A 45 5.37 9.32 -12.02
N ASP A 46 5.65 9.87 -10.84
CA ASP A 46 4.68 10.59 -10.01
C ASP A 46 5.28 11.89 -9.46
N GLU A 47 5.72 12.77 -10.36
CA GLU A 47 6.37 14.05 -10.04
C GLU A 47 5.63 14.91 -8.99
N ASN A 48 4.29 14.83 -8.97
CA ASN A 48 3.44 15.60 -8.06
C ASN A 48 3.06 14.82 -6.78
N GLY A 49 3.46 13.56 -6.65
CA GLY A 49 3.10 12.70 -5.52
C GLY A 49 1.61 12.33 -5.46
N ASN A 50 0.88 12.45 -6.58
CA ASN A 50 -0.57 12.20 -6.64
C ASN A 50 -0.95 10.77 -6.27
N TYR A 51 0.02 9.86 -6.29
CA TYR A 51 -0.20 8.44 -6.16
C TYR A 51 0.63 7.83 -5.04
N THR A 52 1.88 8.26 -4.94
CA THR A 52 2.83 7.85 -3.91
C THR A 52 2.39 8.35 -2.54
N LEU A 53 1.90 9.61 -2.43
CA LEU A 53 1.45 10.14 -1.14
C LEU A 53 0.22 9.39 -0.61
N PRO A 54 -0.89 9.23 -1.38
CA PRO A 54 -2.01 8.43 -0.91
C PRO A 54 -1.64 6.98 -0.59
N PHE A 55 -0.73 6.38 -1.36
CA PHE A 55 -0.26 5.02 -1.09
C PHE A 55 0.43 4.91 0.26
N VAL A 56 1.38 5.80 0.55
CA VAL A 56 2.09 5.84 1.83
C VAL A 56 1.14 6.14 2.99
N GLU A 57 0.20 7.08 2.83
CA GLU A 57 -0.80 7.40 3.85
C GLU A 57 -1.66 6.19 4.20
N ASN A 58 -2.19 5.47 3.20
CA ASN A 58 -2.97 4.25 3.41
C ASN A 58 -2.13 3.17 4.08
N LEU A 59 -0.90 2.94 3.63
CA LEU A 59 -0.02 1.93 4.21
C LEU A 59 0.33 2.24 5.68
N ILE A 60 0.58 3.51 6.01
CA ILE A 60 0.80 3.96 7.39
C ILE A 60 -0.43 3.68 8.27
N GLN A 61 -1.64 3.95 7.76
CA GLN A 61 -2.88 3.69 8.49
C GLN A 61 -3.04 2.19 8.78
N ILE A 62 -2.80 1.33 7.79
CA ILE A 62 -2.88 -0.13 7.94
C ILE A 62 -1.86 -0.64 8.98
N ILE A 63 -0.60 -0.20 8.89
CA ILE A 63 0.47 -0.67 9.80
C ILE A 63 0.27 -0.17 11.25
N LYS A 64 -0.25 1.06 11.43
CA LYS A 64 -0.43 1.65 12.77
C LYS A 64 -1.49 0.96 13.62
N ILE A 65 -2.33 0.08 13.06
CA ILE A 65 -3.36 -0.68 13.79
C ILE A 65 -2.74 -1.46 14.98
N LYS A 66 -1.47 -1.86 14.89
CA LYS A 66 -0.75 -2.56 15.98
C LYS A 66 -0.55 -1.73 17.26
N LYS A 67 -0.64 -0.39 17.23
CA LYS A 67 -0.28 0.46 18.39
C LYS A 67 -1.37 0.61 19.46
N ASN A 68 -2.59 0.11 19.26
CA ASN A 68 -3.72 0.33 20.17
C ASN A 68 -4.24 -0.92 20.90
N LYS A 69 -3.41 -1.94 21.11
CA LYS A 69 -3.70 -3.06 22.03
C LYS A 69 -2.67 -3.13 23.15
#